data_AF-A0A9E3BLU2-F1
#
_entry.id   AF-A0A9E3BLU2-F1
#
_cell.length_a   1.000
_cell.length_b   1.000
_cell.length_c   1.000
_cell.angle_alpha   90.00
_cell.angle_beta   90.00
_cell.angle_gamma   90.00
#
_symmetry.space_group_name_H-M   'P 1'
#
loop_
_entity.id
_entity.type
_entity.pdbx_description
1 polymer ?
#
loop_
_entity_poly.entity_id
_entity_poly.type
_entity_poly.pdbx_seq_one_letter_code
_entity_poly.pdbx_strand_id
1 'polypeptide(L)'
;MIGYYVNKGGADRSQLSVTGTHLFVSGVRPSSEGRSLLPALGDHRVSSLFLEPVSAGNFAVVAALWAMARLPAQPRRHYAVLALAVVVAVLADSRLAIGSGLCVALALGTPLPRARAALLALPLVLVAALVLIGWTSAPRAIDDTLGGRLYSSGTLLASWNVAQWLGVAWSQGIEDSGYAQLFTGLGVLPAAALWSLVALRTEPTALAERVRCGLAVYLALSLCITGSVLSIKTGALAWFLYGASQTFLPRAPARRATARFSASVPA
;
A
#
# COMPACT_ATOMS: atom_id res chain seq x y z
N MET A 1 -3.53 25.49 -4.61
CA MET A 1 -4.12 24.15 -4.45
C MET A 1 -5.35 24.15 -3.53
N ILE A 2 -5.33 24.83 -2.38
CA ILE A 2 -6.48 24.93 -1.46
C ILE A 2 -7.75 25.53 -2.08
N GLY A 3 -7.62 26.62 -2.85
CA GLY A 3 -8.77 27.24 -3.54
C GLY A 3 -9.49 26.27 -4.50
N TYR A 4 -8.78 25.29 -5.06
CA TYR A 4 -9.38 24.25 -5.89
C TYR A 4 -10.26 23.28 -5.07
N TYR A 5 -9.82 22.85 -3.90
CA TYR A 5 -10.59 21.94 -3.04
C TYR A 5 -11.78 22.62 -2.34
N VAL A 6 -11.62 23.89 -1.95
CA VAL A 6 -12.71 24.71 -1.40
C VAL A 6 -13.77 24.97 -2.48
N ASN A 7 -13.37 25.31 -3.70
CA ASN A 7 -14.31 25.50 -4.81
C ASN A 7 -15.00 24.20 -5.27
N LYS A 8 -14.39 23.04 -5.03
CA LYS A 8 -14.98 21.73 -5.31
C LYS A 8 -15.89 21.22 -4.19
N GLY A 9 -16.00 21.95 -3.08
CA GLY A 9 -16.82 21.57 -1.91
C GLY A 9 -16.26 20.41 -1.08
N GLY A 10 -14.99 20.04 -1.28
CA GLY A 10 -14.36 18.89 -0.64
C GLY A 10 -13.57 19.20 0.64
N ALA A 11 -13.47 20.46 1.04
CA ALA A 11 -12.75 20.90 2.25
C ALA A 11 -13.52 22.02 2.93
N ASP A 12 -13.82 21.85 4.22
CA ASP A 12 -14.46 22.90 5.03
C ASP A 12 -13.44 23.97 5.43
N ARG A 13 -13.86 25.24 5.45
CA ARG A 13 -12.97 26.37 5.78
C ARG A 13 -12.41 26.29 7.20
N SER A 14 -13.09 25.58 8.09
CA SER A 14 -12.68 25.33 9.48
C SER A 14 -11.39 24.50 9.59
N GLN A 15 -11.14 23.57 8.65
CA GLN A 15 -9.89 22.80 8.56
C GLN A 15 -8.71 23.64 8.05
N LEU A 16 -8.96 24.87 7.57
CA LEU A 16 -7.95 25.80 7.05
C LEU A 16 -7.31 26.67 8.16
N SER A 17 -7.98 26.82 9.30
CA SER A 17 -7.62 27.78 10.35
C SER A 17 -6.64 27.25 11.41
N VAL A 18 -6.36 25.95 11.43
CA VAL A 18 -5.61 25.33 12.55
C VAL A 18 -4.08 25.49 12.41
N THR A 19 -3.54 25.77 11.22
CA THR A 19 -2.07 25.69 11.00
C THR A 19 -1.42 26.94 10.42
N GLY A 20 -2.17 27.97 10.00
CA GLY A 20 -1.59 29.22 9.43
C GLY A 20 -0.82 29.04 8.11
N THR A 21 -0.78 27.82 7.56
CA THR A 21 -0.08 27.46 6.32
C THR A 21 -1.05 27.14 5.19
N HIS A 22 -0.71 27.49 3.93
CA HIS A 22 -1.48 27.14 2.73
C HIS A 22 -1.38 25.64 2.33
N LEU A 23 -1.16 24.74 3.29
CA LEU A 23 -1.06 23.30 3.11
C LEU A 23 -2.27 22.59 3.75
N PHE A 24 -2.65 21.44 3.19
CA PHE A 24 -3.66 20.56 3.80
C PHE A 24 -3.15 20.07 5.17
N VAL A 25 -4.05 19.81 6.13
CA VAL A 25 -3.68 19.32 7.49
C VAL A 25 -2.76 18.10 7.42
N SER A 26 -3.02 17.16 6.50
CA SER A 26 -2.20 15.96 6.29
C SER A 26 -0.79 16.22 5.74
N GLY A 27 -0.54 17.44 5.22
CA GLY A 27 0.71 17.89 4.60
C GLY A 27 1.69 18.58 5.55
N VAL A 28 1.25 18.89 6.77
CA VAL A 28 2.11 19.48 7.81
C VAL A 28 2.30 18.46 8.92
N ARG A 29 3.52 18.35 9.42
CA ARG A 29 3.86 17.52 10.57
C ARG A 29 4.83 18.29 11.48
N PRO A 30 4.32 18.93 12.55
CA PRO A 30 5.13 19.76 13.43
C PRO A 30 6.31 18.99 14.03
N SER A 31 7.49 19.61 14.05
CA SER A 31 8.72 19.07 14.64
C SER A 31 8.57 18.77 16.13
N SER A 32 7.67 19.46 16.82
CA SER A 32 7.30 19.23 18.22
C SER A 32 6.71 17.84 18.49
N GLU A 33 6.20 17.14 17.46
CA GLU A 33 5.66 15.80 17.59
C GLU A 33 6.75 14.70 17.57
N GLY A 34 8.00 15.03 17.25
CA GLY A 34 9.15 14.10 17.28
C GLY A 34 9.04 12.88 16.37
N ARG A 35 8.08 12.87 15.43
CA ARG A 35 7.69 11.71 14.63
C ARG A 35 7.93 11.87 13.11
N SER A 36 8.79 12.79 12.69
CA SER A 36 9.25 12.89 11.30
C SER A 36 10.38 11.89 11.00
N LEU A 37 10.41 11.28 9.83
CA LEU A 37 11.51 10.40 9.40
C LEU A 37 12.82 11.15 9.17
N LEU A 38 12.76 12.39 8.68
CA LEU A 38 13.93 13.25 8.46
C LEU A 38 13.64 14.65 9.02
N PRO A 39 13.86 14.88 10.33
CA PRO A 39 13.59 16.17 10.97
C PRO A 39 14.34 17.34 10.33
N ALA A 40 15.49 17.08 9.69
CA ALA A 40 16.30 18.07 9.00
C ALA A 40 15.64 18.68 7.75
N LEU A 41 14.63 18.01 7.15
CA LEU A 41 13.89 18.57 6.00
C LEU A 41 12.72 19.48 6.41
N GLY A 42 12.51 19.69 7.71
CA GLY A 42 11.45 20.55 8.24
C GLY A 42 10.09 19.87 8.35
N ASP A 43 9.07 20.67 8.65
CA ASP A 43 7.76 20.20 9.13
C ASP A 43 6.76 19.89 8.00
N HIS A 44 7.24 19.80 6.75
CA HIS A 44 6.39 19.63 5.58
C HIS A 44 6.54 18.24 4.96
N ARG A 45 5.42 17.64 4.58
CA ARG A 45 5.38 16.34 3.89
C ARG A 45 5.12 16.57 2.41
N VAL A 46 5.88 15.87 1.56
CA VAL A 46 5.72 16.01 0.12
C VAL A 46 4.41 15.38 -0.34
N SER A 47 3.63 16.18 -1.07
CA SER A 47 2.40 15.79 -1.75
C SER A 47 2.44 16.26 -3.20
N SER A 48 1.71 15.58 -4.08
CA SER A 48 1.48 16.00 -5.47
C SER A 48 0.09 16.60 -5.62
N LEU A 49 -0.16 17.29 -6.74
CA LEU A 49 -1.49 17.83 -7.10
C LEU A 49 -2.61 16.77 -6.99
N PHE A 50 -2.27 15.49 -7.18
CA PHE A 50 -3.21 14.38 -7.14
C PHE A 50 -3.09 13.47 -5.90
N LEU A 51 -1.93 13.48 -5.24
CA LEU A 51 -1.60 12.55 -4.16
C LEU A 51 -1.31 13.31 -2.88
N GLU A 52 -2.18 13.14 -1.90
CA GLU A 52 -1.88 13.49 -0.51
C GLU A 52 -0.71 12.64 0.01
N PRO A 53 0.00 13.08 1.06
CA PRO A 53 1.22 12.40 1.52
C PRO A 53 1.02 10.91 1.82
N VAL A 54 -0.11 10.52 2.41
CA VAL A 54 -0.42 9.11 2.71
C VAL A 54 -0.55 8.30 1.41
N SER A 55 -1.25 8.84 0.40
CA SER A 55 -1.38 8.21 -0.92
C SER A 55 -0.06 8.18 -1.70
N ALA A 56 0.80 9.19 -1.53
CA ALA A 56 2.13 9.23 -2.14
C ALA A 56 3.04 8.11 -1.63
N GLY A 57 2.99 7.81 -0.33
CA GLY A 57 3.66 6.64 0.23
C GLY A 57 3.15 5.32 -0.36
N ASN A 58 1.83 5.14 -0.42
CA ASN A 58 1.24 3.94 -1.02
C ASN A 58 1.58 3.78 -2.51
N PHE A 59 1.62 4.89 -3.25
CA PHE A 59 2.09 4.92 -4.63
C PHE A 59 3.53 4.44 -4.76
N ALA A 60 4.43 4.79 -3.83
CA ALA A 60 5.80 4.31 -3.85
C ALA A 60 5.89 2.78 -3.77
N VAL A 61 5.05 2.13 -2.97
CA VAL A 61 5.00 0.66 -2.90
C VAL A 61 4.51 0.06 -4.22
N VAL A 62 3.49 0.66 -4.84
CA VAL A 62 3.00 0.24 -6.17
C VAL A 62 4.08 0.43 -7.25
N ALA A 63 4.83 1.53 -7.21
CA ALA A 63 5.95 1.78 -8.11
C ALA A 63 7.09 0.76 -7.93
N ALA A 64 7.39 0.38 -6.68
CA ALA A 64 8.35 -0.68 -6.39
C ALA A 64 7.89 -2.03 -6.95
N LEU A 65 6.62 -2.41 -6.73
CA LEU A 65 6.02 -3.61 -7.33
C LEU A 65 6.11 -3.60 -8.87
N TRP A 66 5.87 -2.45 -9.50
CA TRP A 66 6.01 -2.30 -10.94
C TRP A 66 7.46 -2.47 -11.41
N ALA A 67 8.45 -1.92 -10.70
CA ALA A 67 9.86 -2.08 -11.03
C ALA A 67 10.30 -3.55 -10.96
N MET A 68 9.80 -4.28 -9.96
CA MET A 68 10.01 -5.73 -9.81
C MET A 68 9.35 -6.51 -10.96
N ALA A 69 8.15 -6.11 -11.37
CA ALA A 69 7.43 -6.73 -12.47
C ALA A 69 8.09 -6.51 -13.84
N ARG A 70 8.56 -5.29 -14.12
CA ARG A 70 8.88 -4.87 -15.51
C ARG A 70 10.35 -4.72 -15.83
N LEU A 71 11.19 -4.48 -14.83
CA LEU A 71 12.59 -4.13 -15.05
C LEU A 71 13.62 -5.18 -14.60
N PRO A 72 13.32 -6.47 -14.32
CA PRO A 72 14.36 -7.40 -13.86
C PRO A 72 15.48 -7.60 -14.90
N ALA A 73 15.17 -7.45 -16.19
CA ALA A 73 16.15 -7.52 -17.28
C ALA A 73 16.95 -6.21 -17.51
N GLN A 74 16.64 -5.13 -16.78
CA GLN A 74 17.26 -3.81 -16.92
C GLN A 74 17.71 -3.29 -15.54
N PRO A 75 18.81 -3.84 -14.98
CA PRO A 75 19.18 -3.65 -13.57
C PRO A 75 19.38 -2.18 -13.20
N ARG A 76 19.98 -1.38 -14.09
CA ARG A 76 20.14 0.07 -13.86
C ARG A 76 18.81 0.79 -13.65
N ARG A 77 17.82 0.52 -14.51
CA ARG A 77 16.49 1.14 -14.39
C ARG A 77 15.72 0.57 -13.21
N HIS A 78 15.88 -0.72 -12.94
CA HIS A 78 15.28 -1.38 -11.79
C HIS A 78 15.70 -0.71 -10.47
N TYR A 79 17.01 -0.60 -10.22
CA TYR A 79 17.51 0.04 -9.01
C TYR A 79 17.21 1.53 -8.95
N ALA A 80 17.23 2.24 -10.08
CA ALA A 80 16.85 3.65 -10.12
C ALA A 80 15.40 3.88 -9.70
N VAL A 81 14.46 3.04 -10.18
CA VAL A 81 13.04 3.17 -9.81
C VAL A 81 12.80 2.75 -8.36
N LEU A 82 13.49 1.73 -7.85
CA LEU A 82 13.42 1.36 -6.44
C LEU A 82 13.96 2.47 -5.54
N ALA A 83 15.10 3.07 -5.90
CA ALA A 83 15.66 4.21 -5.17
C ALA A 83 14.67 5.39 -5.18
N LEU A 84 14.06 5.70 -6.33
CA LEU A 84 13.06 6.76 -6.42
C LEU A 84 11.82 6.46 -5.58
N ALA A 85 11.35 5.20 -5.55
CA ALA A 85 10.25 4.79 -4.69
C ALA A 85 10.58 5.01 -3.20
N VAL A 86 11.80 4.66 -2.76
CA VAL A 86 12.26 4.93 -1.39
C VAL A 86 12.28 6.43 -1.11
N VAL A 87 12.83 7.23 -2.03
CA VAL A 87 12.85 8.70 -1.90
C VAL A 87 11.44 9.25 -1.74
N VAL A 88 10.49 8.83 -2.58
CA VAL A 88 9.09 9.25 -2.48
C VAL A 88 8.47 8.83 -1.15
N ALA A 89 8.70 7.60 -0.69
CA ALA A 89 8.17 7.10 0.58
C ALA A 89 8.71 7.89 1.78
N VAL A 90 10.00 8.24 1.75
CA VAL A 90 10.67 9.03 2.79
C VAL A 90 10.20 10.49 2.78
N LEU A 91 10.13 11.13 1.60
CA LEU A 91 9.66 12.51 1.45
C LEU A 91 8.18 12.67 1.80
N ALA A 92 7.37 11.64 1.56
CA ALA A 92 5.97 11.58 1.99
C ALA A 92 5.82 11.31 3.51
N ASP A 93 6.93 11.04 4.21
CA ASP A 93 6.99 10.63 5.61
C ASP A 93 6.06 9.42 5.90
N SER A 94 6.02 8.45 4.97
CA SER A 94 5.10 7.31 5.04
C SER A 94 5.79 6.07 5.60
N ARG A 95 5.86 6.01 6.93
CA ARG A 95 6.44 4.90 7.71
C ARG A 95 5.83 3.55 7.35
N LEU A 96 4.52 3.52 7.12
CA LEU A 96 3.80 2.32 6.70
C LEU A 96 4.18 1.89 5.28
N ALA A 97 4.38 2.82 4.34
CA ALA A 97 4.83 2.48 3.00
C ALA A 97 6.24 1.86 2.99
N ILE A 98 7.12 2.34 3.88
CA ILE A 98 8.47 1.76 4.04
C ILE A 98 8.35 0.35 4.64
N GLY A 99 7.57 0.18 5.69
CA GLY A 99 7.36 -1.13 6.34
C GLY A 99 6.69 -2.14 5.41
N SER A 100 5.59 -1.76 4.75
CA SER A 100 4.90 -2.63 3.79
C SER A 100 5.76 -2.90 2.55
N GLY A 101 6.50 -1.91 2.05
CA GLY A 101 7.47 -2.08 0.96
C GLY A 101 8.59 -3.07 1.28
N LEU A 102 9.11 -3.06 2.52
CA LEU A 102 10.09 -4.04 2.99
C LEU A 102 9.47 -5.44 3.08
N CYS A 103 8.28 -5.57 3.67
CA CYS A 103 7.57 -6.84 3.73
C CYS A 103 7.24 -7.40 2.33
N VAL A 104 6.92 -6.53 1.37
CA VAL A 104 6.78 -6.89 -0.04
C VAL A 104 8.10 -7.42 -0.60
N ALA A 105 9.21 -6.73 -0.38
CA ALA A 105 10.53 -7.18 -0.83
C ALA A 105 10.89 -8.56 -0.26
N LEU A 106 10.58 -8.81 1.01
CA LEU A 106 10.78 -10.11 1.66
C LEU A 106 9.84 -11.19 1.10
N ALA A 107 8.56 -10.88 0.92
CA ALA A 107 7.57 -11.81 0.36
C ALA A 107 7.94 -12.26 -1.05
N LEU A 108 8.53 -11.37 -1.85
CA LEU A 108 9.05 -11.67 -3.19
C LEU A 108 10.25 -12.65 -3.18
N GLY A 109 10.96 -12.75 -2.05
CA GLY A 109 12.08 -13.68 -1.84
C GLY A 109 11.69 -15.05 -1.26
N THR A 110 10.46 -15.22 -0.77
CA THR A 110 10.01 -16.48 -0.14
C THR A 110 9.51 -17.53 -1.14
N PRO A 111 9.80 -18.83 -0.95
CA PRO A 111 9.35 -19.88 -1.85
C PRO A 111 7.83 -20.12 -1.80
N LEU A 112 7.26 -20.29 -3.00
CA LEU A 112 5.85 -20.13 -3.37
C LEU A 112 4.83 -21.14 -2.78
N PRO A 113 5.14 -22.42 -2.45
CA PRO A 113 4.10 -23.34 -1.99
C PRO A 113 3.60 -23.04 -0.57
N ARG A 114 4.45 -22.47 0.31
CA ARG A 114 4.03 -22.03 1.66
C ARG A 114 3.40 -20.64 1.65
N ALA A 115 3.62 -19.87 0.59
CA ALA A 115 3.08 -18.52 0.48
C ALA A 115 1.55 -18.51 0.40
N ARG A 116 0.89 -19.49 -0.23
CA ARG A 116 -0.58 -19.46 -0.40
C ARG A 116 -1.35 -19.57 0.91
N ALA A 117 -1.00 -20.55 1.74
CA ALA A 117 -1.61 -20.72 3.06
C ALA A 117 -1.30 -19.51 3.95
N ALA A 118 -0.06 -19.02 3.93
CA ALA A 118 0.34 -17.82 4.67
C ALA A 118 -0.43 -16.57 4.21
N LEU A 119 -0.59 -16.37 2.90
CA LEU A 119 -1.36 -15.26 2.33
C LEU A 119 -2.83 -15.36 2.66
N LEU A 120 -3.43 -16.56 2.62
CA LEU A 120 -4.82 -16.76 3.00
C LEU A 120 -5.03 -16.40 4.49
N ALA A 121 -4.13 -16.84 5.36
CA ALA A 121 -4.19 -16.58 6.79
C ALA A 121 -3.83 -15.13 7.17
N LEU A 122 -3.07 -14.42 6.33
CA LEU A 122 -2.49 -13.12 6.67
C LEU A 122 -3.51 -12.09 7.19
N PRO A 123 -4.61 -11.75 6.49
CA PRO A 123 -5.56 -10.76 7.00
C PRO A 123 -6.30 -11.27 8.24
N LEU A 124 -6.57 -12.57 8.34
CA LEU A 124 -7.21 -13.16 9.51
C LEU A 124 -6.31 -12.96 10.75
N VAL A 125 -5.02 -13.25 10.63
CA VAL A 125 -4.04 -13.05 11.69
C VAL A 125 -3.91 -11.57 12.05
N LEU A 126 -3.88 -10.67 11.06
CA LEU A 126 -3.75 -9.23 11.31
C LEU A 126 -5.00 -8.65 11.99
N VAL A 127 -6.20 -9.03 11.55
CA VAL A 127 -7.45 -8.60 12.19
C VAL A 127 -7.55 -9.17 13.61
N ALA A 128 -7.22 -10.44 13.81
CA ALA A 128 -7.18 -11.04 15.14
C ALA A 128 -6.17 -10.32 16.06
N ALA A 129 -4.98 -10.00 15.55
CA ALA A 129 -3.98 -9.24 16.28
C ALA A 129 -4.46 -7.83 16.64
N LEU A 130 -5.14 -7.12 15.72
CA LEU A 130 -5.71 -5.80 15.99
C LEU A 130 -6.80 -5.86 17.06
N VAL A 131 -7.73 -6.81 16.97
CA VAL A 131 -8.77 -7.00 18.00
C VAL A 131 -8.14 -7.34 19.34
N LEU A 132 -7.13 -8.21 19.37
CA LEU A 132 -6.39 -8.55 20.59
C LEU A 132 -5.70 -7.33 21.20
N ILE A 133 -5.07 -6.48 20.37
CA ILE A 133 -4.50 -5.19 20.81
C ILE A 133 -5.59 -4.33 21.45
N GLY A 134 -6.77 -4.22 20.82
CA GLY A 134 -7.89 -3.44 21.32
C GLY A 134 -8.45 -3.95 22.66
N TRP A 135 -8.47 -5.25 22.89
CA TRP A 135 -8.96 -5.85 24.14
C TRP A 135 -7.95 -5.82 25.29
N THR A 136 -6.67 -5.98 24.98
CA THR A 136 -5.61 -6.18 26.00
C THR A 136 -4.92 -4.88 26.40
N SER A 137 -4.95 -3.86 25.55
CA SER A 137 -4.24 -2.61 25.80
C SER A 137 -5.04 -1.71 26.74
N ALA A 138 -4.37 -1.18 27.77
CA ALA A 138 -4.97 -0.17 28.64
C ALA A 138 -5.39 1.08 27.82
N PRO A 139 -6.47 1.78 28.24
CA PRO A 139 -6.87 3.04 27.63
C PRO A 139 -5.69 4.01 27.56
N ARG A 140 -5.33 4.44 26.35
CA ARG A 140 -4.27 5.44 26.14
C ARG A 140 -4.72 6.48 25.13
N ALA A 141 -4.08 7.65 25.17
CA ALA A 141 -4.28 8.68 24.17
C ALA A 141 -3.91 8.15 22.77
N ILE A 142 -4.77 8.44 21.79
CA ILE A 142 -4.52 8.11 20.39
C ILE A 142 -3.48 9.09 19.84
N ASP A 143 -2.36 8.54 19.37
CA ASP A 143 -1.26 9.25 18.74
C ASP A 143 -1.09 8.82 17.27
N ASP A 144 -0.55 9.68 16.38
CA ASP A 144 -0.31 9.27 14.97
C ASP A 144 1.00 8.49 14.77
N THR A 145 1.52 7.85 15.82
CA THR A 145 2.60 6.88 15.64
C THR A 145 2.03 5.61 15.00
N LEU A 146 2.92 4.75 14.47
CA LEU A 146 2.49 3.45 13.93
C LEU A 146 1.74 2.64 15.00
N GLY A 147 2.27 2.61 16.23
CA GLY A 147 1.64 1.93 17.35
C GLY A 147 0.30 2.55 17.72
N GLY A 148 0.20 3.88 17.72
CA GLY A 148 -1.03 4.63 17.93
C GLY A 148 -2.15 4.30 16.96
N ARG A 149 -1.82 4.28 15.66
CA ARG A 149 -2.77 3.93 14.61
C ARG A 149 -3.21 2.47 14.65
N LEU A 150 -2.30 1.55 14.99
CA LEU A 150 -2.65 0.14 15.22
C LEU A 150 -3.56 -0.01 16.44
N TYR A 151 -3.27 0.70 17.53
CA TYR A 151 -4.11 0.72 18.73
C TYR A 151 -5.51 1.27 18.41
N SER A 152 -5.60 2.42 17.75
CA SER A 152 -6.87 3.04 17.34
C SER A 152 -7.70 2.10 16.45
N SER A 153 -7.06 1.47 15.47
CA SER A 153 -7.73 0.49 14.60
C SER A 153 -8.19 -0.74 15.37
N GLY A 154 -7.39 -1.21 16.31
CA GLY A 154 -7.70 -2.33 17.18
C GLY A 154 -8.87 -2.06 18.13
N THR A 155 -8.86 -0.92 18.82
CA THR A 155 -9.94 -0.50 19.71
C THR A 155 -11.25 -0.29 18.97
N LEU A 156 -11.19 0.25 17.75
CA LEU A 156 -12.36 0.43 16.90
C LEU A 156 -12.99 -0.92 16.56
N LEU A 157 -12.21 -1.86 16.02
CA LEU A 157 -12.70 -3.20 15.66
C LEU A 157 -13.19 -3.99 16.89
N ALA A 158 -12.51 -3.85 18.03
CA ALA A 158 -12.88 -4.48 19.30
C ALA A 158 -14.22 -3.97 19.86
N SER A 159 -14.58 -2.72 19.56
CA SER A 159 -15.84 -2.10 20.02
C SER A 159 -17.07 -2.48 19.20
N TRP A 160 -16.89 -3.21 18.09
CA TRP A 160 -17.96 -3.45 17.13
C TRP A 160 -18.92 -4.56 17.53
N ASN A 161 -20.19 -4.35 17.18
CA ASN A 161 -21.22 -5.37 17.26
C ASN A 161 -21.27 -6.21 15.97
N VAL A 162 -22.03 -7.30 16.00
CA VAL A 162 -22.17 -8.24 14.86
C VAL A 162 -22.68 -7.54 13.60
N ALA A 163 -23.60 -6.58 13.73
CA ALA A 163 -24.14 -5.86 12.57
C ALA A 163 -23.08 -5.00 11.85
N GLN A 164 -22.14 -4.41 12.60
CA GLN A 164 -21.01 -3.67 12.04
C GLN A 164 -20.01 -4.61 11.34
N TRP A 165 -19.72 -5.78 11.93
CA TRP A 165 -18.88 -6.81 11.30
C TRP A 165 -19.47 -7.38 10.00
N LEU A 166 -20.80 -7.48 9.92
CA LEU A 166 -21.51 -7.92 8.73
C LEU A 166 -21.72 -6.81 7.69
N GLY A 167 -21.30 -5.58 7.97
CA GLY A 167 -21.48 -4.44 7.05
C GLY A 167 -22.92 -3.93 6.95
N VAL A 168 -23.78 -4.28 7.92
CA VAL A 168 -25.18 -3.85 7.98
C VAL A 168 -25.31 -2.49 8.70
N ALA A 169 -24.43 -2.23 9.66
CA ALA A 169 -24.40 -1.00 10.43
C ALA A 169 -23.13 -0.19 10.17
N TRP A 170 -23.29 1.13 10.11
CA TRP A 170 -22.18 2.08 9.96
C TRP A 170 -21.42 2.26 11.28
N SER A 171 -20.12 2.60 11.18
CA SER A 171 -19.29 2.99 12.32
C SER A 171 -18.59 4.31 12.03
N GLN A 172 -18.49 5.18 13.03
CA GLN A 172 -17.78 6.45 12.94
C GLN A 172 -16.27 6.25 13.17
N GLY A 173 -15.44 7.17 12.70
CA GLY A 173 -13.99 7.13 12.96
C GLY A 173 -13.24 6.05 12.18
N ILE A 174 -13.79 5.59 11.05
CA ILE A 174 -13.18 4.56 10.20
C ILE A 174 -12.09 5.14 9.28
N GLU A 175 -11.87 6.47 9.22
CA GLU A 175 -10.97 7.10 8.25
C GLU A 175 -9.53 6.54 8.32
N ASP A 176 -9.09 6.21 9.53
CA ASP A 176 -7.74 5.71 9.84
C ASP A 176 -7.68 4.19 10.11
N SER A 177 -8.71 3.43 9.71
CA SER A 177 -8.73 1.97 9.80
C SER A 177 -9.22 1.34 8.50
N GLY A 178 -8.30 0.79 7.71
CA GLY A 178 -8.63 0.22 6.39
C GLY A 178 -9.50 -1.03 6.47
N TYR A 179 -9.25 -1.92 7.45
CA TYR A 179 -10.12 -3.07 7.70
C TYR A 179 -11.51 -2.65 8.13
N ALA A 180 -11.64 -1.63 8.97
CA ALA A 180 -12.94 -1.10 9.34
C ALA A 180 -13.69 -0.56 8.12
N GLN A 181 -13.04 0.23 7.26
CA GLN A 181 -13.66 0.69 6.00
C GLN A 181 -14.10 -0.46 5.11
N LEU A 182 -13.26 -1.49 4.95
CA LEU A 182 -13.58 -2.65 4.13
C LEU A 182 -14.81 -3.40 4.67
N PHE A 183 -14.87 -3.64 5.97
CA PHE A 183 -15.94 -4.42 6.59
C PHE A 183 -17.24 -3.63 6.73
N THR A 184 -17.19 -2.33 7.01
CA THR A 184 -18.40 -1.50 7.00
C THR A 184 -18.99 -1.38 5.59
N GLY A 185 -18.15 -1.32 4.55
CA GLY A 185 -18.62 -1.20 3.18
C GLY A 185 -19.09 -2.51 2.52
N LEU A 186 -18.47 -3.65 2.89
CA LEU A 186 -18.68 -4.92 2.19
C LEU A 186 -19.14 -6.06 3.10
N GLY A 187 -18.92 -5.95 4.41
CA GLY A 187 -19.04 -7.05 5.37
C GLY A 187 -17.82 -7.98 5.37
N VAL A 188 -17.60 -8.66 6.49
CA VAL A 188 -16.46 -9.58 6.65
C VAL A 188 -16.53 -10.80 5.72
N LEU A 189 -17.73 -11.33 5.45
CA LEU A 189 -17.88 -12.54 4.62
C LEU A 189 -17.54 -12.27 3.14
N PRO A 190 -18.10 -11.23 2.49
CA PRO A 190 -17.72 -10.92 1.11
C PRO A 190 -16.26 -10.47 1.02
N ALA A 191 -15.74 -9.76 2.02
CA ALA A 191 -14.33 -9.38 2.07
C ALA A 191 -13.40 -10.60 2.14
N ALA A 192 -13.74 -11.60 2.97
CA ALA A 192 -13.01 -12.86 3.06
C ALA A 192 -13.09 -13.67 1.76
N ALA A 193 -14.24 -13.67 1.08
CA ALA A 193 -14.40 -14.30 -0.23
C ALA A 193 -13.53 -13.62 -1.30
N LEU A 194 -13.52 -12.28 -1.37
CA LEU A 194 -12.64 -11.56 -2.29
C LEU A 194 -11.17 -11.81 -1.98
N TRP A 195 -10.80 -11.85 -0.70
CA TRP A 195 -9.44 -12.15 -0.30
C TRP A 195 -9.02 -13.57 -0.69
N SER A 196 -9.87 -14.56 -0.49
CA SER A 196 -9.57 -15.95 -0.84
C SER A 196 -9.35 -16.12 -2.34
N LEU A 197 -10.11 -15.41 -3.17
CA LEU A 197 -9.88 -15.35 -4.62
C LEU A 197 -8.48 -14.81 -4.97
N VAL A 198 -7.96 -13.81 -4.24
CA VAL A 198 -6.61 -13.28 -4.47
C VAL A 198 -5.54 -14.22 -3.94
N ALA A 199 -5.74 -14.79 -2.75
CA ALA A 199 -4.75 -15.61 -2.07
C ALA A 199 -4.56 -16.98 -2.74
N LEU A 200 -5.64 -17.60 -3.21
CA LEU A 200 -5.66 -18.96 -3.76
C LEU A 200 -5.47 -19.03 -5.28
N ARG A 201 -5.55 -17.89 -5.98
CA ARG A 201 -5.38 -17.86 -7.43
C ARG A 201 -4.01 -18.37 -7.87
N THR A 202 -4.04 -19.24 -8.87
CA THR A 202 -2.86 -19.71 -9.59
C THR A 202 -2.49 -18.71 -10.67
N GLU A 203 -1.20 -18.42 -10.76
CA GLU A 203 -0.68 -17.45 -11.72
C GLU A 203 0.09 -18.17 -12.85
N PRO A 204 0.02 -17.68 -14.09
CA PRO A 204 0.61 -18.34 -15.26
C PRO A 204 2.14 -18.25 -15.27
N THR A 205 2.72 -17.28 -14.55
CA THR A 205 4.16 -17.07 -14.49
C THR A 205 4.63 -16.84 -13.07
N ALA A 206 5.88 -17.21 -12.77
CA ALA A 206 6.50 -16.94 -11.47
C ALA A 206 6.57 -15.43 -11.15
N LEU A 207 6.64 -14.59 -12.17
CA LEU A 207 6.60 -13.13 -12.03
C LEU A 207 5.22 -12.65 -11.58
N ALA A 208 4.16 -13.11 -12.24
CA ALA A 208 2.78 -12.78 -11.87
C ALA A 208 2.47 -13.29 -10.45
N GLU A 209 2.97 -14.48 -10.08
CA GLU A 209 2.82 -15.01 -8.72
C GLU A 209 3.52 -14.13 -7.69
N ARG A 210 4.74 -13.67 -7.98
CA ARG A 210 5.47 -12.72 -7.14
C ARG A 210 4.72 -11.39 -6.97
N VAL A 211 4.23 -10.80 -8.07
CA VAL A 211 3.44 -9.55 -8.03
C VAL A 211 2.17 -9.74 -7.21
N ARG A 212 1.48 -10.86 -7.35
CA ARG A 212 0.30 -11.21 -6.54
C ARG A 212 0.64 -11.30 -5.05
N CYS A 213 1.69 -12.03 -4.70
CA CYS A 213 2.14 -12.15 -3.31
C CYS A 213 2.50 -10.79 -2.70
N GLY A 214 3.25 -9.97 -3.45
CA GLY A 214 3.60 -8.62 -3.02
C GLY A 214 2.37 -7.73 -2.87
N LEU A 215 1.44 -7.75 -3.84
CA LEU A 215 0.19 -7.01 -3.76
C LEU A 215 -0.62 -7.42 -2.53
N ALA A 216 -0.77 -8.72 -2.27
CA ALA A 216 -1.50 -9.22 -1.12
C ALA A 216 -0.87 -8.74 0.20
N VAL A 217 0.46 -8.88 0.37
CA VAL A 217 1.16 -8.40 1.57
C VAL A 217 0.99 -6.88 1.75
N TYR A 218 1.13 -6.12 0.67
CA TYR A 218 0.90 -4.68 0.69
C TYR A 218 -0.52 -4.33 1.15
N LEU A 219 -1.54 -4.96 0.57
CA LEU A 219 -2.94 -4.71 0.93
C LEU A 219 -3.22 -5.08 2.38
N ALA A 220 -2.82 -6.29 2.81
CA ALA A 220 -3.09 -6.77 4.16
C ALA A 220 -2.46 -5.87 5.24
N LEU A 221 -1.19 -5.50 5.07
CA LEU A 221 -0.51 -4.64 6.04
C LEU A 221 -1.05 -3.20 6.03
N SER A 222 -1.39 -2.69 4.85
CA SER A 222 -1.85 -1.30 4.74
C SER A 222 -3.26 -1.12 5.30
N LEU A 223 -4.13 -2.13 5.15
CA LEU A 223 -5.48 -2.12 5.71
C LEU A 223 -5.50 -2.05 7.25
N CYS A 224 -4.41 -2.40 7.93
CA CYS A 224 -4.32 -2.24 9.39
C CYS A 224 -4.40 -0.79 9.88
N ILE A 225 -4.11 0.19 9.00
CA ILE A 225 -3.86 1.58 9.41
C ILE A 225 -4.46 2.60 8.43
N THR A 226 -4.73 2.22 7.18
CA THR A 226 -5.28 3.18 6.21
C THR A 226 -6.17 2.51 5.19
N GLY A 227 -7.33 3.11 4.94
CA GLY A 227 -8.19 2.74 3.83
C GLY A 227 -7.80 3.38 2.50
N SER A 228 -6.79 4.27 2.48
CA SER A 228 -6.36 4.95 1.25
C SER A 228 -5.91 3.97 0.17
N VAL A 229 -5.49 2.74 0.52
CA VAL A 229 -5.17 1.67 -0.43
C VAL A 229 -6.36 1.21 -1.27
N LEU A 230 -7.59 1.39 -0.79
CA LEU A 230 -8.83 1.08 -1.51
C LEU A 230 -9.26 2.22 -2.44
N SER A 231 -8.62 3.39 -2.36
CA SER A 231 -8.98 4.55 -3.18
C SER A 231 -8.64 4.36 -4.66
N ILE A 232 -9.31 5.11 -5.53
CA ILE A 232 -8.98 5.16 -6.96
C ILE A 232 -7.53 5.61 -7.23
N LYS A 233 -6.92 6.38 -6.30
CA LYS A 233 -5.57 6.92 -6.46
C LYS A 233 -4.49 5.83 -6.41
N THR A 234 -4.69 4.79 -5.61
CA THR A 234 -3.67 3.74 -5.39
C THR A 234 -4.20 2.34 -5.64
N GLY A 235 -5.44 2.04 -5.26
CA GLY A 235 -6.07 0.74 -5.48
C GLY A 235 -6.24 0.43 -6.96
N ALA A 236 -6.73 1.38 -7.75
CA ALA A 236 -6.88 1.20 -9.19
C ALA A 236 -5.54 0.92 -9.89
N LEU A 237 -4.47 1.63 -9.50
CA LEU A 237 -3.12 1.41 -10.04
C LEU A 237 -2.57 0.04 -9.64
N ALA A 238 -2.79 -0.39 -8.40
CA ALA A 238 -2.34 -1.68 -7.90
C ALA A 238 -3.05 -2.84 -8.63
N TRP A 239 -4.36 -2.74 -8.83
CA TRP A 239 -5.14 -3.71 -9.60
C TRP A 239 -4.80 -3.71 -11.08
N PHE A 240 -4.57 -2.53 -11.68
CA PHE A 240 -4.10 -2.41 -13.05
C PHE A 240 -2.74 -3.09 -13.24
N LEU A 241 -1.78 -2.84 -12.33
CA LEU A 241 -0.47 -3.48 -12.34
C LEU A 241 -0.59 -5.01 -12.26
N TYR A 242 -1.44 -5.50 -11.37
CA TYR A 242 -1.68 -6.93 -11.22
C TYR A 242 -2.28 -7.54 -12.49
N GLY A 243 -3.33 -6.94 -13.07
CA GLY A 243 -3.90 -7.39 -14.33
C GLY A 243 -2.89 -7.37 -15.48
N ALA A 244 -2.08 -6.32 -15.57
CA ALA A 244 -1.00 -6.24 -16.56
C ALA A 244 0.04 -7.35 -16.35
N SER A 245 0.35 -7.71 -15.11
CA SER A 245 1.31 -8.78 -14.78
C SER A 245 0.92 -10.15 -15.33
N GLN A 246 -0.37 -10.40 -15.53
CA GLN A 246 -0.90 -11.67 -16.05
C GLN A 246 -0.66 -11.85 -17.55
N THR A 247 -0.51 -10.75 -18.30
CA THR A 247 -0.31 -10.78 -19.77
C THR A 247 1.16 -10.69 -20.18
N PHE A 248 2.08 -10.46 -19.23
CA PHE A 248 3.50 -10.42 -19.52
C PHE A 248 4.05 -11.83 -19.77
N LEU A 249 3.91 -12.30 -21.00
CA LEU A 249 4.74 -13.38 -21.52
C LEU A 249 6.20 -12.90 -21.50
N PRO A 250 7.17 -13.75 -21.10
CA PRO A 250 8.57 -13.42 -21.24
C PRO A 250 8.82 -13.04 -22.70
N ARG A 251 9.30 -11.81 -22.95
CA ARG A 251 9.87 -11.50 -24.28
C ARG A 251 10.99 -12.50 -24.47
N ALA A 252 10.82 -13.42 -25.42
CA ALA A 252 11.88 -14.34 -25.82
C ALA A 252 13.14 -13.50 -26.02
N PRO A 253 14.30 -13.91 -25.46
CA PRO A 253 15.53 -13.17 -25.68
C PRO A 253 15.68 -13.01 -27.18
N ALA A 254 15.78 -11.75 -27.64
CA ALA A 254 15.99 -11.45 -29.04
C ALA A 254 17.19 -12.29 -29.47
N ARG A 255 16.91 -13.37 -30.21
CA ARG A 255 17.90 -14.31 -30.68
C ARG A 255 18.82 -13.44 -31.52
N ARG A 256 19.97 -13.04 -30.98
CA ARG A 256 20.98 -12.31 -31.74
C ARG A 256 21.18 -13.17 -32.97
N ALA A 257 20.73 -12.67 -34.12
CA ALA A 257 20.99 -13.29 -35.38
C ALA A 257 22.50 -13.16 -35.58
N THR A 258 23.26 -14.09 -35.02
CA THR A 258 24.61 -14.38 -35.46
C THR A 258 24.45 -15.00 -36.83
N ALA A 259 24.22 -14.15 -37.83
CA ALA A 259 24.56 -14.44 -39.20
C ALA A 259 26.07 -14.56 -39.23
N ARG A 260 26.61 -15.73 -38.87
CA ARG A 260 27.91 -16.16 -39.36
C ARG A 260 27.71 -16.36 -40.85
N PHE A 261 28.00 -15.31 -41.59
CA PHE A 261 28.21 -15.38 -43.03
C PHE A 261 29.29 -16.44 -43.24
N SER A 262 28.91 -17.60 -43.77
CA SER A 262 29.86 -18.55 -44.31
C SER A 262 30.54 -17.86 -45.49
N ALA A 263 31.75 -17.36 -45.31
CA ALA A 263 32.62 -17.10 -46.42
C ALA A 263 33.09 -18.46 -46.95
N SER A 264 32.35 -19.00 -47.92
CA SER A 264 32.93 -19.89 -48.92
C SER A 264 33.97 -19.09 -49.70
N VAL A 265 35.24 -19.42 -49.55
CA VAL A 265 36.31 -18.96 -50.44
C VAL A 265 36.39 -19.96 -51.59
N PRO A 266 36.15 -19.55 -52.86
CA PRO A 266 36.57 -20.31 -54.01
C PRO A 266 37.91 -19.77 -54.53
N ALA A 267 38.91 -20.65 -54.55
CA ALA A 267 40.04 -20.78 -55.49
C ALA A 267 41.20 -21.49 -54.78
#